data_AF-A0A269XV81-F1
#
_entry.id   AF-A0A269XV81-F1
#
_cell.length_a   1.000
_cell.length_b   1.000
_cell.length_c   1.000
_cell.angle_alpha   90.00
_cell.angle_beta   90.00
_cell.angle_gamma   90.00
#
_symmetry.space_group_name_H-M   'P 1'
#
loop_
_entity.id
_entity.type
_entity.pdbx_description
1 polymer ?
#
loop_
_entity_poly.entity_id
_entity_poly.type
_entity_poly.pdbx_seq_one_letter_code
_entity_poly.pdbx_strand_id
1 'polypeptide(L)'
;MAKTLSEDGKTKLSKWGNSNATRIPRNLVEQLGWKDNEDLSINIENNSLVLKPISDRPSNIHELFAGWEDDGKRDTEIDWGESKGNELKW
;
A
#
# COMPACT_ATOMS: atom_id res chain seq x y z
N MET A 1 4.60 27.42 -1.37
CA MET A 1 3.39 27.69 -0.57
C MET A 1 2.23 26.92 -1.20
N ALA A 2 2.04 25.66 -0.83
CA ALA A 2 0.90 24.88 -1.32
C ALA A 2 -0.35 25.31 -0.53
N LYS A 3 -1.39 25.69 -1.26
CA LYS A 3 -2.70 26.06 -0.72
C LYS A 3 -3.28 24.84 0.00
N THR A 4 -3.31 24.85 1.34
CA THR A 4 -4.09 23.89 2.11
C THR A 4 -5.56 24.18 1.83
N LEU A 5 -6.20 23.41 0.93
CA LEU A 5 -7.65 23.47 0.75
C LEU A 5 -8.31 22.88 2.00
N SER A 6 -8.63 23.75 2.94
CA SER A 6 -9.47 23.49 4.09
C SER A 6 -10.95 23.41 3.68
N GLU A 7 -11.33 22.35 2.97
CA GLU A 7 -12.72 21.92 2.95
C GLU A 7 -12.79 20.48 3.48
N ASP A 8 -12.85 20.37 4.81
CA ASP A 8 -13.21 19.14 5.48
C ASP A 8 -14.61 18.73 4.98
N GLY A 9 -14.66 17.72 4.12
CA GLY A 9 -15.89 17.27 3.49
C GLY A 9 -16.91 16.83 4.53
N LYS A 10 -17.91 17.65 4.82
CA LYS A 10 -19.01 17.27 5.72
C LYS A 10 -19.89 16.23 5.03
N THR A 11 -19.98 15.05 5.62
CA THR A 11 -20.84 13.96 5.15
C THR A 11 -21.79 13.51 6.26
N LYS A 12 -22.79 12.69 5.93
CA LYS A 12 -23.79 12.18 6.88
C LYS A 12 -23.65 10.67 6.99
N LEU A 13 -23.82 10.14 8.20
CA LEU A 13 -23.97 8.71 8.41
C LEU A 13 -25.39 8.27 8.02
N SER A 14 -25.49 7.28 7.15
CA SER A 14 -26.75 6.75 6.61
C SER A 14 -26.82 5.23 6.78
N LYS A 15 -28.02 4.65 6.73
CA LYS A 15 -28.18 3.19 6.72
C LYS A 15 -27.89 2.66 5.31
N TRP A 16 -27.10 1.60 5.23
CA TRP A 16 -26.91 0.80 4.03
C TRP A 16 -27.11 -0.68 4.40
N GLY A 17 -28.31 -1.19 4.10
CA GLY A 17 -28.76 -2.48 4.62
C GLY A 17 -28.76 -2.49 6.16
N ASN A 18 -28.16 -3.53 6.75
CA ASN A 18 -28.04 -3.66 8.20
C ASN A 18 -26.94 -2.77 8.80
N SER A 19 -26.06 -2.21 7.97
CA SER A 19 -24.90 -1.43 8.41
C SER A 19 -25.13 0.07 8.30
N ASN A 20 -24.14 0.83 8.77
CA ASN A 20 -24.06 2.27 8.60
C ASN A 20 -22.93 2.60 7.62
N ALA A 21 -23.15 3.60 6.76
CA ALA A 21 -22.20 4.02 5.75
C ALA A 21 -22.23 5.54 5.60
N THR A 22 -21.09 6.12 5.23
CA THR A 22 -20.97 7.52 4.88
C THR A 22 -20.25 7.67 3.55
N ARG A 23 -20.57 8.73 2.81
CA ARG A 23 -19.93 9.00 1.51
C ARG A 23 -18.60 9.70 1.75
N ILE A 24 -17.56 9.23 1.07
CA ILE A 24 -16.25 9.89 1.02
C ILE A 24 -16.21 10.72 -0.27
N PRO A 25 -16.03 12.05 -0.18
CA PRO A 25 -15.88 12.92 -1.34
C PRO A 25 -14.74 12.48 -2.27
N ARG A 26 -14.96 12.57 -3.58
CA ARG A 26 -14.01 12.13 -4.63
C ARG A 26 -12.63 12.76 -4.47
N ASN A 27 -12.57 14.05 -4.14
CA ASN A 27 -11.31 14.77 -3.95
C ASN A 27 -10.44 14.17 -2.83
N LEU A 28 -11.05 13.63 -1.76
CA LEU A 28 -10.31 12.97 -0.69
C LEU A 28 -9.79 11.59 -1.13
N VAL A 29 -10.60 10.82 -1.86
CA VAL A 29 -10.20 9.54 -2.45
C VAL A 29 -8.99 9.73 -3.37
N GLU A 30 -9.05 10.74 -4.26
CA GLU A 30 -7.97 11.07 -5.19
C GLU A 30 -6.70 11.56 -4.46
N GLN A 31 -6.83 12.41 -3.43
CA GLN A 31 -5.69 12.88 -2.63
C GLN A 31 -4.98 11.75 -1.88
N LEU A 32 -5.75 10.78 -1.38
CA LEU A 32 -5.22 9.61 -0.68
C LEU A 32 -4.74 8.51 -1.63
N GLY A 33 -4.99 8.65 -2.94
CA GLY A 33 -4.61 7.67 -3.96
C GLY A 33 -5.33 6.33 -3.83
N TRP A 34 -6.48 6.30 -3.17
CA TRP A 34 -7.27 5.09 -2.98
C TRP A 34 -7.92 4.65 -4.30
N LYS A 35 -8.03 3.34 -4.49
CA LYS A 35 -8.68 2.74 -5.66
C LYS A 35 -10.06 2.21 -5.30
N ASP A 36 -10.92 2.11 -6.33
CA ASP A 36 -12.21 1.46 -6.18
C ASP A 36 -12.03 0.00 -5.75
N ASN A 37 -12.82 -0.44 -4.77
CA ASN A 37 -12.77 -1.78 -4.16
C ASN A 37 -11.43 -2.12 -3.49
N GLU A 38 -10.65 -1.14 -3.05
CA GLU A 38 -9.47 -1.37 -2.20
C GLU A 38 -9.88 -1.76 -0.78
N ASP A 39 -9.20 -2.75 -0.21
CA ASP A 39 -9.42 -3.19 1.16
C ASP A 39 -8.83 -2.17 2.15
N LEU A 40 -9.65 -1.74 3.11
CA LEU A 40 -9.26 -0.77 4.13
C LEU A 40 -9.38 -1.39 5.53
N SER A 41 -8.38 -1.18 6.35
CA SER A 41 -8.45 -1.41 7.78
C SER A 41 -9.21 -0.25 8.44
N ILE A 42 -10.02 -0.57 9.46
CA ILE A 42 -10.85 0.39 10.18
C ILE A 42 -10.55 0.28 11.68
N ASN A 43 -10.05 1.36 12.27
CA ASN A 43 -9.64 1.41 13.68
C ASN A 43 -10.10 2.70 14.36
N ILE A 44 -10.13 2.71 15.68
CA ILE A 44 -10.41 3.90 16.49
C ILE A 44 -9.09 4.40 17.09
N GLU A 45 -8.69 5.62 16.77
CA GLU A 45 -7.53 6.30 17.34
C GLU A 45 -7.97 7.70 17.79
N ASN A 46 -7.65 8.12 19.01
CA ASN A 46 -7.95 9.48 19.53
C ASN A 46 -9.42 9.91 19.32
N ASN A 47 -10.37 9.04 19.65
CA ASN A 47 -11.81 9.26 19.47
C ASN A 47 -12.22 9.58 18.01
N SER A 48 -11.41 9.13 17.05
CA SER A 48 -11.62 9.31 15.61
C SER A 48 -11.63 7.95 14.92
N LEU A 49 -12.46 7.80 13.89
CA LEU A 49 -12.44 6.63 13.02
C LEU A 49 -11.33 6.81 11.98
N VAL A 50 -10.34 5.93 11.99
CA VAL A 50 -9.19 5.97 11.08
C VAL A 50 -9.30 4.82 10.09
N LEU A 51 -9.20 5.16 8.80
CA LEU A 51 -9.23 4.25 7.67
C LEU A 51 -7.83 4.23 7.03
N LYS A 52 -7.23 3.05 6.89
CA LYS A 52 -5.90 2.88 6.26
C LYS A 52 -5.95 1.76 5.22
N PRO A 53 -5.35 1.91 4.03
CA PRO A 53 -5.23 0.82 3.06
C PRO A 53 -4.60 -0.41 3.68
N ILE A 54 -5.16 -1.58 3.39
CA ILE A 54 -4.50 -2.84 3.67
C ILE A 54 -3.54 -3.07 2.51
N SER A 55 -2.26 -2.85 2.77
CA SER A 55 -1.21 -3.25 1.83
C SER A 55 -0.55 -4.51 2.34
N ASP A 56 -0.68 -5.59 1.57
CA ASP A 56 0.13 -6.79 1.77
C ASP A 56 1.58 -6.59 1.32
N ARG A 57 1.91 -5.41 0.76
CA ARG A 57 3.27 -5.09 0.39
C ARG A 57 4.03 -4.59 1.61
N PRO A 58 5.22 -5.15 1.86
CA PRO A 58 6.06 -4.67 2.93
C PRO A 58 6.45 -3.22 2.68
N SER A 59 6.31 -2.40 3.72
CA SER A 59 6.56 -0.96 3.70
C SER A 59 8.05 -0.64 3.54
N ASN A 60 8.91 -1.58 3.91
CA ASN A 60 10.37 -1.46 3.84
C ASN A 60 11.03 -2.83 3.65
N ILE A 61 12.32 -2.83 3.37
CA ILE A 61 13.08 -4.07 3.15
C ILE A 61 13.08 -5.00 4.38
N HIS A 62 13.05 -4.48 5.61
CA HIS A 62 13.06 -5.31 6.82
C HIS A 62 11.79 -6.14 6.97
N GLU A 63 10.64 -5.62 6.53
CA GLU A 63 9.38 -6.37 6.55
C GLU A 63 9.41 -7.58 5.60
N LEU A 64 10.16 -7.52 4.48
CA LEU A 64 10.38 -8.70 3.61
C LEU A 64 11.12 -9.83 4.33
N PHE A 65 12.00 -9.48 5.26
CA PHE A 65 12.80 -10.41 6.05
C PHE A 65 12.24 -10.59 7.47
N ALA A 66 11.01 -10.16 7.75
CA ALA A 66 10.41 -10.31 9.07
C ALA A 66 10.25 -11.79 9.41
N GLY A 67 10.90 -12.23 10.49
CA GLY A 67 10.91 -13.64 10.89
C GLY A 67 11.80 -14.54 10.04
N TRP A 68 12.60 -13.97 9.12
CA TRP A 68 13.64 -14.72 8.44
C TRP A 68 14.84 -14.90 9.37
N GLU A 69 15.27 -16.13 9.55
CA GLU A 69 16.50 -16.50 10.27
C GLU A 69 17.53 -16.97 9.25
N ASP A 70 18.77 -16.48 9.36
CA ASP A 70 19.86 -16.90 8.48
C ASP A 70 20.18 -18.38 8.77
N ASP A 71 19.98 -19.23 7.77
CA ASP A 71 20.27 -20.66 7.86
C ASP A 71 21.73 -20.97 7.46
N GLY A 72 22.53 -19.94 7.15
CA GLY A 72 23.91 -20.03 6.73
C GLY A 72 24.10 -20.63 5.34
N LYS A 73 23.04 -20.97 4.61
CA LYS A 73 23.12 -21.50 3.26
C LYS A 73 23.18 -20.36 2.27
N ARG A 74 24.14 -20.43 1.35
CA ARG A 74 24.29 -19.46 0.27
C ARG A 74 24.32 -20.21 -1.04
N ASP A 75 23.46 -19.80 -1.95
CA ASP A 75 23.53 -20.27 -3.33
C ASP A 75 24.83 -19.76 -3.96
N THR A 76 25.42 -20.61 -4.78
CA THR A 76 26.58 -20.25 -5.58
C THR A 76 26.12 -19.58 -6.87
N GLU A 77 27.01 -18.80 -7.48
CA GLU A 77 26.78 -18.26 -8.82
C GLU A 77 26.43 -19.40 -9.78
N ILE A 78 25.33 -19.22 -10.51
CA ILE A 78 24.88 -20.17 -11.52
C ILE A 78 25.74 -19.95 -12.76
N ASP A 79 26.34 -21.02 -13.28
CA ASP A 79 27.00 -20.97 -14.60
C ASP A 79 25.93 -20.79 -15.68
N TRP A 80 25.84 -19.58 -16.22
CA TRP A 80 24.92 -19.22 -17.31
C TRP A 80 25.38 -19.76 -18.67
N GLY A 81 26.51 -20.45 -18.73
CA GLY A 81 27.13 -20.96 -19.94
C GLY A 81 27.89 -19.89 -20.72
N GLU A 82 28.47 -20.30 -21.84
CA GLU A 82 29.20 -19.40 -22.72
C GLU A 82 28.26 -18.42 -23.44
N SER A 83 28.75 -17.20 -23.70
CA SER A 83 28.04 -16.24 -24.56
C SER A 83 27.68 -16.87 -25.91
N LYS A 84 26.40 -16.79 -26.30
CA LYS A 84 25.87 -17.32 -27.58
C LYS A 84 25.54 -16.22 -28.60
N GLY A 85 26.06 -15.00 -28.41
CA GLY A 85 25.82 -13.85 -29.29
C GLY A 85 27.01 -13.49 -30.20
N ASN A 86 26.76 -12.63 -31.20
CA ASN A 86 27.79 -12.05 -32.08
C ASN A 86 28.26 -10.67 -31.60
N GLU A 87 28.37 -10.48 -30.28
CA GLU A 87 28.76 -9.18 -29.73
C GLU A 87 30.23 -8.89 -30.04
N LEU A 88 30.51 -7.65 -30.47
CA LEU A 88 31.88 -7.19 -30.67
C LEU A 88 32.56 -7.08 -29.30
N LYS A 89 33.71 -7.74 -29.15
CA LYS A 89 34.57 -7.58 -27.97
C LYS A 89 35.06 -6.13 -27.90
N TRP A 90 34.94 -5.53 -26.72
CA TRP A 90 35.47 -4.19 -26.43
C TRP A 90 37.00 -4.18 -26.43
#